data_AF-A0A1G4WDW9-F1
#
_entry.id   AF-A0A1G4WDW9-F1
#
_cell.length_a   1.000
_cell.length_b   1.000
_cell.length_c   1.000
_cell.angle_alpha   90.00
_cell.angle_beta   90.00
_cell.angle_gamma   90.00
#
_symmetry.space_group_name_H-M   'P 1'
#
loop_
_entity.id
_entity.type
_entity.pdbx_description
1 polymer ?
#
loop_
_entity_poly.entity_id
_entity_poly.type
_entity_poly.pdbx_seq_one_letter_code
_entity_poly.pdbx_strand_id
1 'polypeptide(L)'
;MKTQFMCSIIYGGVLGGALVVDDNSITFKTGKVTVADRIRNLKMDIADIESLTWKGIIATITLKSGDKYSFLILNKKRFIEVYESLTNK
;
A
#
# COMPACT_ATOMS: atom_id res chain seq x y z
N MET A 1 -7.86 9.12 -10.73
CA MET A 1 -8.74 8.02 -10.26
C MET A 1 -8.48 7.75 -8.79
N LYS A 2 -9.51 7.54 -7.96
CA LYS A 2 -9.33 7.20 -6.54
C LYS A 2 -9.98 5.85 -6.25
N THR A 3 -9.18 4.85 -5.96
CA THR A 3 -9.64 3.47 -5.70
C THR A 3 -9.22 3.05 -4.30
N GLN A 4 -10.12 2.37 -3.58
CA GLN A 4 -9.85 1.88 -2.23
C GLN A 4 -9.82 0.35 -2.20
N PHE A 5 -8.83 -0.21 -1.53
CA PHE A 5 -8.66 -1.63 -1.31
C PHE A 5 -8.64 -1.94 0.17
N MET A 6 -9.43 -2.93 0.59
CA MET A 6 -9.35 -3.45 1.96
C MET A 6 -8.00 -4.16 2.13
N CYS A 7 -7.26 -3.80 3.17
CA CYS A 7 -5.94 -4.38 3.39
C CYS A 7 -5.60 -4.46 4.88
N SER A 8 -4.46 -5.06 5.18
CA SER A 8 -3.81 -4.91 6.47
C SER A 8 -2.32 -4.72 6.28
N ILE A 9 -1.72 -3.75 6.97
CA ILE A 9 -0.26 -3.61 7.00
C ILE A 9 0.32 -4.61 8.01
N ILE A 10 1.47 -5.18 7.69
CA ILE A 10 2.24 -6.05 8.58
C ILE A 10 3.31 -5.18 9.25
N TYR A 11 3.01 -4.67 10.44
CA TYR A 11 3.88 -3.77 11.21
C TYR A 11 3.71 -4.04 12.71
N GLY A 12 4.66 -4.77 13.32
CA GLY A 12 4.54 -5.24 14.71
C GLY A 12 3.35 -6.18 14.95
N GLY A 13 2.79 -6.76 13.88
CA GLY A 13 1.51 -7.49 13.87
C GLY A 13 0.67 -7.13 12.63
N VAL A 14 -0.53 -7.69 12.52
CA VAL A 14 -1.46 -7.41 11.41
C VAL A 14 -2.40 -6.25 11.79
N LEU A 15 -2.30 -5.14 11.08
CA LEU A 15 -3.08 -3.94 11.32
C LEU A 15 -4.04 -3.67 10.16
N GLY A 16 -5.32 -3.95 10.39
CA GLY A 16 -6.40 -3.67 9.45
C GLY A 16 -6.50 -2.18 9.07
N GLY A 17 -6.78 -1.93 7.80
CA GLY A 17 -6.92 -0.61 7.22
C GLY A 17 -7.32 -0.68 5.75
N ALA A 18 -7.04 0.38 5.02
CA ALA A 18 -7.31 0.46 3.59
C ALA A 18 -6.14 1.09 2.84
N LEU A 19 -5.86 0.60 1.64
CA LEU A 19 -5.02 1.30 0.68
C LEU A 19 -5.92 2.19 -0.16
N VAL A 20 -5.67 3.49 -0.12
CA VAL A 20 -6.25 4.46 -1.02
C VAL A 20 -5.23 4.74 -2.11
N VAL A 21 -5.54 4.30 -3.32
CA VAL A 21 -4.71 4.50 -4.50
C VAL A 21 -5.27 5.67 -5.29
N ASP A 22 -4.46 6.69 -5.49
CA ASP A 22 -4.75 7.82 -6.37
C ASP A 22 -3.76 7.90 -7.55
N ASP A 23 -3.84 8.95 -8.36
CA ASP A 23 -3.04 9.06 -9.58
C ASP A 23 -1.54 9.17 -9.31
N ASN A 24 -1.13 9.58 -8.11
CA ASN A 24 0.27 9.88 -7.78
C ASN A 24 0.80 9.07 -6.59
N SER A 25 -0.08 8.43 -5.81
CA SER A 25 0.30 7.81 -4.54
C SER A 25 -0.58 6.62 -4.14
N ILE A 26 0.01 5.79 -3.29
CA ILE A 26 -0.66 4.73 -2.55
C ILE A 26 -0.59 5.11 -1.07
N THR A 27 -1.73 5.42 -0.48
CA THR A 27 -1.81 5.80 0.94
C THR A 27 -2.48 4.71 1.75
N PHE A 28 -1.75 4.10 2.68
CA PHE A 28 -2.34 3.27 3.72
C PHE A 28 -3.00 4.13 4.79
N LYS A 29 -4.24 3.79 5.14
CA LYS A 29 -5.02 4.46 6.18
C LYS A 29 -5.57 3.46 7.18
N THR A 30 -5.47 3.78 8.46
CA THR A 30 -6.14 3.03 9.53
C THR A 30 -6.76 3.95 10.57
N GLY A 31 -7.94 3.58 11.07
CA GLY A 31 -8.64 4.29 12.14
C GLY A 31 -8.14 3.94 13.55
N LYS A 32 -7.13 3.09 13.68
CA LYS A 32 -6.60 2.66 14.98
C LYS A 32 -5.78 3.78 15.62
N VAL A 33 -6.28 4.34 16.73
CA VAL A 33 -5.65 5.47 17.46
C VAL A 33 -4.36 5.10 18.19
N THR A 34 -4.15 3.81 18.48
CA THR A 34 -2.93 3.32 19.14
C THR A 34 -1.73 3.15 18.20
N VAL A 35 -1.94 3.40 16.90
CA VAL A 35 -0.89 3.28 15.87
C VAL A 35 -0.23 4.65 15.68
N ALA A 36 1.10 4.67 15.52
CA ALA A 36 1.86 5.89 15.29
C ALA A 36 1.37 6.62 14.02
N ASP A 37 1.34 7.96 14.06
CA ASP A 37 0.78 8.83 13.02
C ASP A 37 1.34 8.56 11.63
N ARG A 38 2.65 8.31 11.56
CA ARG A 38 3.37 7.94 10.34
C ARG A 38 2.81 6.68 9.66
N ILE A 39 2.26 5.74 10.44
CA ILE A 39 1.63 4.52 9.93
C ILE A 39 0.12 4.72 9.72
N ARG A 40 -0.54 5.58 10.51
CA ARG A 40 -1.98 5.87 10.35
C ARG A 40 -2.34 6.46 8.99
N ASN A 41 -1.42 7.23 8.39
CA ASN A 41 -1.55 7.82 7.06
C ASN A 41 -0.23 7.66 6.29
N LEU A 42 0.21 6.42 6.11
CA LEU A 42 1.44 6.12 5.38
C LEU A 42 1.21 6.35 3.88
N LYS A 43 1.71 7.47 3.36
CA LYS A 43 1.69 7.82 1.93
C LYS A 43 2.96 7.32 1.26
N MET A 44 2.81 6.61 0.15
CA MET A 44 3.89 6.15 -0.71
C MET A 44 3.65 6.73 -2.11
N ASP A 45 4.45 7.70 -2.52
CA ASP A 45 4.34 8.29 -3.85
C ASP A 45 4.82 7.29 -4.91
N ILE A 46 4.08 7.16 -6.02
CA ILE A 46 4.39 6.18 -7.09
C ILE A 46 5.80 6.40 -7.63
N ALA A 47 6.21 7.67 -7.74
CA ALA A 47 7.56 8.05 -8.18
C ALA A 47 8.67 7.56 -7.24
N ASP A 48 8.35 7.30 -5.97
CA ASP A 48 9.30 6.84 -4.95
C ASP A 48 9.26 5.32 -4.77
N ILE A 49 8.31 4.61 -5.40
CA ILE A 49 8.25 3.16 -5.37
C ILE A 49 9.33 2.62 -6.31
N GLU A 50 10.22 1.80 -5.75
CA GLU A 50 11.24 1.08 -6.51
C GLU A 50 10.68 -0.23 -7.05
N SER A 51 9.95 -0.98 -6.21
CA SER A 51 9.38 -2.26 -6.62
C SER A 51 8.16 -2.65 -5.81
N LEU A 52 7.30 -3.46 -6.45
CA LEU A 52 6.17 -4.14 -5.85
C LEU A 52 6.35 -5.64 -6.07
N THR A 53 6.47 -6.41 -4.99
CA THR A 53 6.62 -7.87 -5.04
C THR A 53 5.46 -8.57 -4.34
N TRP A 54 5.19 -9.82 -4.71
CA TRP A 54 4.07 -10.58 -4.14
C TRP A 54 4.52 -11.94 -3.60
N LYS A 55 4.03 -12.28 -2.41
CA LYS A 55 4.08 -13.64 -1.85
C LYS A 55 2.66 -14.07 -1.47
N GLY A 56 2.02 -14.85 -2.36
CA GLY A 56 0.59 -15.16 -2.23
C GLY A 56 -0.27 -13.90 -2.33
N ILE A 57 -0.98 -13.57 -1.24
CA ILE A 57 -1.82 -12.37 -1.08
C ILE A 57 -1.10 -11.19 -0.41
N ILE A 58 0.17 -11.38 -0.01
CA ILE A 58 0.97 -10.33 0.60
C ILE A 58 1.72 -9.59 -0.50
N ALA A 59 1.50 -8.28 -0.58
CA ALA A 59 2.23 -7.33 -1.40
C ALA A 59 3.31 -6.65 -0.55
N THR A 60 4.54 -6.60 -1.03
CA THR A 60 5.62 -5.84 -0.42
C THR A 60 6.02 -4.71 -1.35
N ILE A 61 5.83 -3.48 -0.90
CA ILE A 61 6.27 -2.25 -1.58
C ILE A 61 7.63 -1.86 -1.01
N THR A 62 8.63 -1.72 -1.87
CA THR A 62 9.94 -1.18 -1.53
C THR A 62 10.06 0.21 -2.13
N LEU A 63 10.43 1.18 -1.30
CA LEU A 63 10.69 2.55 -1.71
C LEU A 63 12.16 2.74 -2.09
N LYS A 64 12.45 3.72 -2.93
CA LYS A 64 13.82 4.14 -3.30
C LYS A 64 14.67 4.58 -2.10
N SER A 65 14.04 4.99 -0.99
CA SER A 65 14.72 5.28 0.28
C SER A 65 15.29 4.02 0.95
N GLY A 66 14.86 2.83 0.55
CA GLY A 66 15.15 1.55 1.20
C GLY A 66 14.05 1.08 2.16
N ASP A 67 13.03 1.91 2.43
CA ASP A 67 11.90 1.54 3.28
C ASP A 67 11.05 0.44 2.63
N LYS A 68 10.56 -0.50 3.45
CA LYS A 68 9.75 -1.64 2.99
C LYS A 68 8.47 -1.76 3.79
N TYR A 69 7.35 -1.88 3.07
CA TYR A 69 6.03 -2.03 3.67
C TYR A 69 5.29 -3.22 3.07
N SER A 70 4.89 -4.14 3.92
CA SER A 70 4.15 -5.35 3.53
C SER A 70 2.68 -5.21 3.87
N PHE A 71 1.82 -5.52 2.91
CA PHE A 71 0.37 -5.42 3.01
C PHE A 71 -0.28 -6.74 2.62
N LEU A 72 -1.22 -7.22 3.42
CA LEU A 72 -2.19 -8.22 3.00
C LEU A 72 -3.31 -7.48 2.26
N ILE A 73 -3.46 -7.72 0.95
CA ILE A 73 -4.45 -7.02 0.10
C ILE A 73 -5.52 -8.00 -0.34
N LEU A 74 -6.78 -7.70 0.01
CA LEU A 74 -7.94 -8.44 -0.47
C LEU A 74 -8.29 -7.92 -1.87
N ASN A 75 -8.37 -8.82 -2.86
CA ASN A 75 -8.52 -8.51 -4.30
C ASN A 75 -7.21 -8.09 -5.02
N LYS A 76 -6.20 -8.95 -4.94
CA LYS A 76 -4.91 -8.83 -5.65
C LYS A 76 -5.04 -8.47 -7.13
N LYS A 77 -5.92 -9.15 -7.87
CA LYS A 77 -6.05 -8.97 -9.32
C LYS A 77 -6.39 -7.51 -9.67
N ARG A 78 -7.45 -6.98 -9.06
CA ARG A 78 -7.88 -5.59 -9.27
C ARG A 78 -6.83 -4.58 -8.82
N PHE A 79 -6.09 -4.88 -7.75
CA PHE A 79 -5.01 -4.00 -7.29
C PHE A 79 -3.89 -3.91 -8.32
N ILE A 80 -3.47 -5.05 -8.90
CA ILE A 80 -2.43 -5.10 -9.93
C ILE A 80 -2.84 -4.29 -11.15
N GLU A 81 -4.07 -4.47 -11.66
CA GLU A 81 -4.60 -3.70 -12.80
C GLU A 81 -4.53 -2.19 -12.57
N VAL A 82 -4.92 -1.75 -11.36
CA VAL A 82 -4.85 -0.33 -10.99
C VAL A 82 -3.39 0.13 -10.86
N TYR A 83 -2.52 -0.65 -10.23
CA TYR A 83 -1.11 -0.30 -10.06
C TYR A 83 -0.39 -0.17 -11.40
N GLU A 84 -0.57 -1.13 -12.31
CA GLU A 84 0.05 -1.12 -13.64
C GLU A 84 -0.43 0.08 -14.47
N SER A 85 -1.70 0.48 -14.33
CA SER A 85 -2.23 1.68 -14.99
C SER A 85 -1.61 3.00 -14.50
N LEU A 86 -0.94 2.99 -13.34
CA LEU A 86 -0.27 4.16 -12.76
C LEU A 86 1.21 4.19 -13.13
N THR A 87 1.86 3.04 -13.21
CA THR A 87 3.29 2.95 -13.53
C THR A 87 3.57 3.00 -15.03
N ASN A 88 2.60 2.64 -15.87
CA ASN A 88 2.73 2.68 -17.33
C ASN A 88 2.27 4.02 -17.97
N LYS A 89 2.10 5.07 -17.16
CA LYS A 89 1.91 6.44 -17.64
C LYS A 89 3.25 7.10 -17.90
#